data_AF-A0A9N9D8K5-F1
#
_entry.id   AF-A0A9N9D8K5-F1
#
_cell.length_a   1.000
_cell.length_b   1.000
_cell.length_c   1.000
_cell.angle_alpha   90.00
_cell.angle_beta   90.00
_cell.angle_gamma   90.00
#
_symmetry.space_group_name_H-M   'P 1'
#
loop_
_entity.id
_entity.type
_entity.pdbx_description
1 polymer ?
#
loop_
_entity_poly.entity_id
_entity_poly.type
_entity_poly.pdbx_seq_one_letter_code
_entity_poly.pdbx_strand_id
1 'polypeptide(L)'
;MEFYRTATQVLPESIFVSVDVGAVFGSSGFIDFYVDDARDWAIELLRDGDDVEEHCRRFEADNVYGPIVGIAKQYAIIDIRQSQKELPRSPKREFIHVQCAKNF
;
A
#
# COMPACT_ATOMS: atom_id res chain seq x y z
N MET A 1 -5.35 0.42 -7.85
CA MET A 1 -5.72 1.86 -7.87
C MET A 1 -6.88 2.26 -6.95
N GLU A 2 -7.72 1.35 -6.45
CA GLU A 2 -8.82 1.69 -5.53
C GLU A 2 -8.37 2.06 -4.10
N PHE A 3 -7.23 1.52 -3.63
CA PHE A 3 -6.62 1.93 -2.35
C PHE A 3 -6.33 3.43 -2.34
N TYR A 4 -5.67 3.95 -3.38
CA TYR A 4 -5.39 5.38 -3.55
C TYR A 4 -6.66 6.23 -3.49
N ARG A 5 -7.68 5.88 -4.27
CA ARG A 5 -8.96 6.61 -4.32
C ARG A 5 -9.66 6.63 -2.96
N THR A 6 -9.62 5.51 -2.24
CA THR A 6 -10.22 5.42 -0.90
C THR A 6 -9.42 6.24 0.09
N ALA A 7 -8.09 6.14 0.06
CA ALA A 7 -7.18 6.89 0.91
C ALA A 7 -7.40 8.40 0.76
N THR A 8 -7.48 8.93 -0.46
CA THR A 8 -7.73 10.36 -0.69
C THR A 8 -9.12 10.85 -0.25
N GLN A 9 -10.09 9.95 -0.07
CA GLN A 9 -11.42 10.30 0.44
C GLN A 9 -11.50 10.31 1.97
N VAL A 10 -10.65 9.54 2.65
CA VAL A 10 -10.70 9.36 4.11
C VAL A 10 -9.60 10.14 4.85
N LEU A 11 -8.49 10.42 4.18
CA LEU A 11 -7.39 11.18 4.76
C LEU A 11 -7.76 12.67 4.84
N PRO A 12 -7.31 13.39 5.89
CA PRO A 12 -7.38 14.85 5.94
C PRO A 12 -6.72 15.49 4.73
N GLU A 13 -7.19 16.67 4.30
CA GLU A 13 -6.63 17.41 3.16
C GLU A 13 -5.14 17.75 3.29
N SER A 14 -4.61 17.76 4.51
CA SER A 14 -3.21 18.02 4.80
C SER A 14 -2.30 16.78 4.73
N ILE A 15 -2.85 15.60 4.44
CA ILE A 15 -2.11 14.34 4.32
C ILE A 15 -2.26 13.84 2.88
N PHE A 16 -1.13 13.62 2.24
CA PHE A 16 -1.00 13.16 0.87
C PHE A 16 -0.61 11.68 0.84
N VAL A 17 -1.37 10.93 0.05
CA VAL A 17 -0.95 9.62 -0.43
C VAL A 17 -0.32 9.80 -1.81
N SER A 18 0.83 9.17 -2.03
CA SER A 18 1.55 9.14 -3.31
C SER A 18 1.69 7.70 -3.77
N VAL A 19 1.62 7.49 -5.09
CA VAL A 19 1.76 6.17 -5.73
C VAL A 19 3.15 6.02 -6.34
N ASP A 20 3.65 4.79 -6.44
CA ASP A 20 4.89 4.44 -7.13
C ASP A 20 6.07 5.33 -6.69
N VAL A 21 6.31 5.39 -5.38
CA VAL A 21 7.32 6.29 -4.81
C VAL A 21 8.67 5.58 -4.71
N GLY A 22 9.71 6.20 -5.27
CA GLY A 22 11.05 5.63 -5.20
C GLY A 22 12.13 6.61 -5.61
N ALA A 23 12.05 7.11 -6.85
CA ALA A 23 13.05 8.00 -7.43
C ALA A 23 13.28 9.28 -6.61
N VAL A 24 12.22 9.87 -6.03
CA VAL A 24 12.32 11.06 -5.18
C VAL A 24 13.17 10.83 -3.92
N PHE A 25 13.24 9.58 -3.45
CA PHE A 25 14.04 9.17 -2.30
C PHE A 25 15.36 8.51 -2.71
N GLY A 26 15.68 8.45 -4.01
CA GLY A 26 16.88 7.80 -4.53
C GLY A 26 16.84 6.27 -4.45
N SER A 27 15.66 5.67 -4.26
CA SER A 27 15.46 4.22 -4.31
C SER A 27 15.45 3.72 -5.75
N SER A 28 16.01 2.53 -5.96
CA SER A 28 15.98 1.82 -7.25
C SER A 28 14.69 1.03 -7.46
N GLY A 29 13.91 0.83 -6.40
CA GLY A 29 12.55 0.27 -6.45
C GLY A 29 11.49 1.35 -6.31
N PHE A 30 10.23 0.96 -6.51
CA PHE A 30 9.07 1.80 -6.26
C PHE A 30 8.18 1.09 -5.25
N ILE A 31 7.84 1.78 -4.16
CA ILE A 31 6.83 1.28 -3.22
C ILE A 31 5.44 1.66 -3.73
N ASP A 32 4.47 0.77 -3.53
CA ASP A 32 3.12 0.99 -4.07
C ASP A 32 2.49 2.29 -3.54
N PHE A 33 2.62 2.56 -2.24
CA PHE A 33 2.13 3.79 -1.64
C PHE A 33 3.05 4.36 -0.57
N TYR A 34 3.15 5.69 -0.57
CA TYR A 34 3.71 6.48 0.53
C TYR A 34 2.64 7.42 1.09
N VAL A 35 2.54 7.54 2.42
CA VAL A 35 1.62 8.48 3.08
C VAL A 35 2.39 9.38 4.03
N ASP A 36 2.36 10.69 3.78
CA ASP A 36 3.16 11.70 4.50
C ASP A 36 2.50 12.21 5.80
N ASP A 37 1.86 11.30 6.54
CA ASP A 37 1.41 11.61 7.90
C ASP A 37 2.61 11.67 8.87
N ALA A 38 2.33 11.87 10.17
CA ALA A 38 3.39 11.90 11.18
C ALA A 38 4.30 10.64 11.22
N ARG A 39 3.84 9.53 10.63
CA ARG A 39 4.52 8.23 10.60
C ARG A 39 5.21 7.95 9.26
N ASP A 40 5.01 8.77 8.23
CA ASP A 40 5.69 8.60 6.93
C ASP A 40 5.58 7.15 6.44
N TRP A 41 4.35 6.68 6.18
CA TRP A 41 4.11 5.27 5.90
C TRP A 41 4.68 4.85 4.55
N ALA A 42 5.30 3.68 4.54
CA ALA A 42 5.69 2.93 3.37
C ALA A 42 4.80 1.67 3.27
N ILE A 43 3.95 1.59 2.24
CA ILE A 43 2.92 0.53 2.12
C ILE A 43 3.09 -0.22 0.79
N GLU A 44 3.27 -1.53 0.88
CA GLU A 44 3.27 -2.46 -0.26
C GLU A 44 1.99 -3.30 -0.24
N LEU A 45 1.42 -3.58 -1.42
CA LEU A 45 0.29 -4.48 -1.59
C LEU A 45 0.77 -5.85 -2.10
N LEU A 46 0.19 -6.90 -1.54
CA LEU A 46 0.36 -8.27 -2.02
C LEU A 46 -0.97 -8.86 -2.49
N ARG A 47 -0.88 -9.89 -3.31
CA ARG A 47 -2.02 -10.67 -3.78
C ARG A 47 -1.82 -12.12 -3.40
N ASP A 48 -2.84 -12.71 -2.75
CA ASP A 48 -2.91 -14.14 -2.43
C ASP A 48 -1.67 -14.72 -1.71
N GLY A 49 -0.87 -13.87 -1.06
CA GLY A 49 0.40 -14.28 -0.44
C GLY A 49 1.50 -14.67 -1.42
N ASP A 50 1.39 -14.31 -2.69
CA ASP A 50 2.43 -14.54 -3.69
C ASP A 50 3.70 -13.77 -3.30
N ASP A 51 4.85 -14.46 -3.34
CA ASP A 51 6.19 -13.90 -3.14
C ASP A 51 6.40 -13.03 -1.88
N VAL A 52 5.66 -13.31 -0.80
CA VAL A 52 5.72 -12.57 0.48
C VAL A 52 7.15 -12.39 0.99
N GLU A 53 7.97 -13.44 0.94
CA GLU A 53 9.36 -13.36 1.40
C GLU A 53 10.19 -12.39 0.56
N GLU A 54 9.98 -12.35 -0.75
CA GLU A 54 10.69 -11.42 -1.64
C GLU A 54 10.30 -9.98 -1.31
N HIS A 55 9.01 -9.69 -1.19
CA HIS A 55 8.53 -8.35 -0.84
C HIS A 55 9.03 -7.90 0.53
N CYS A 56 9.07 -8.80 1.53
CA CYS A 56 9.69 -8.49 2.83
C CYS A 56 11.17 -8.10 2.69
N ARG A 57 11.96 -8.84 1.88
CA ARG A 57 13.38 -8.54 1.66
C ARG A 57 13.61 -7.18 1.01
N ARG A 58 12.66 -6.67 0.21
CA ARG A 58 12.80 -5.34 -0.41
C ARG A 58 12.96 -4.22 0.63
N PHE A 59 12.38 -4.39 1.82
CA PHE A 59 12.50 -3.47 2.96
C PHE A 59 13.78 -3.63 3.80
N GLU A 60 14.69 -4.53 3.43
CA GLU A 60 16.01 -4.59 4.04
C GLU A 60 16.86 -3.38 3.59
N ALA A 61 17.71 -2.88 4.48
CA ALA A 61 18.42 -1.61 4.26
C ALA A 61 19.38 -1.63 3.06
N ASP A 62 19.88 -2.80 2.68
CA ASP A 62 20.77 -3.04 1.53
C ASP A 62 20.02 -3.46 0.26
N ASN A 63 18.67 -3.47 0.30
CA ASN A 63 17.82 -3.85 -0.82
C ASN A 63 17.22 -2.62 -1.54
N VAL A 64 16.32 -2.89 -2.50
CA VAL A 64 15.77 -1.88 -3.41
C VAL A 64 15.09 -0.71 -2.69
N TYR A 65 14.44 -0.94 -1.54
CA TYR A 65 13.82 0.13 -0.74
C TYR A 65 14.73 0.70 0.34
N GLY A 66 16.02 0.33 0.40
CA GLY A 66 16.97 0.84 1.40
C GLY A 66 16.90 2.36 1.63
N PRO A 67 16.85 3.20 0.58
CA PRO A 67 16.68 4.64 0.74
C PRO A 67 15.33 5.07 1.34
N ILE A 68 14.24 4.33 1.06
CA ILE A 68 12.90 4.57 1.63
C ILE A 68 12.87 4.16 3.11
N VAL A 69 13.57 3.07 3.48
CA VAL A 69 13.70 2.59 4.87
C VAL A 69 14.40 3.61 5.78
N GLY A 70 15.26 4.47 5.21
CA GLY A 70 15.86 5.58 5.96
C GLY A 70 14.90 6.74 6.27
N ILE A 71 13.75 6.81 5.59
CA ILE A 71 12.84 7.97 5.60
C ILE A 71 11.52 7.61 6.27
N ALA A 72 10.93 6.47 5.90
CA ALA A 72 9.68 6.00 6.45
C ALA A 72 9.83 5.62 7.93
N LYS A 73 8.83 5.94 8.76
CA LYS A 73 8.86 5.56 10.19
C LYS A 73 8.03 4.32 10.47
N GLN A 74 7.11 3.97 9.57
CA GLN A 74 6.26 2.79 9.67
C GLN A 74 6.08 2.14 8.31
N TYR A 75 5.90 0.82 8.33
CA TYR A 75 5.88 -0.04 7.15
C TYR A 75 4.70 -0.99 7.23
N ALA A 76 4.04 -1.24 6.10
CA ALA A 76 2.99 -2.25 6.02
C ALA A 76 3.09 -3.03 4.70
N ILE A 77 2.90 -4.34 4.80
CA ILE A 77 2.55 -5.18 3.66
C ILE A 77 1.09 -5.57 3.85
N ILE A 78 0.23 -5.14 2.92
CA ILE A 78 -1.21 -5.44 2.95
C ILE A 78 -1.47 -6.52 1.91
N ASP A 79 -1.64 -7.75 2.40
CA ASP A 79 -1.92 -8.91 1.55
C ASP A 79 -3.42 -9.09 1.31
N ILE A 80 -3.84 -8.80 0.08
CA ILE A 80 -5.22 -8.93 -0.38
C ILE A 80 -5.41 -10.36 -0.91
N ARG A 81 -5.99 -11.21 -0.07
CA ARG A 81 -6.28 -12.60 -0.41
C ARG A 81 -7.72 -12.80 -0.85
N GLN A 82 -7.92 -13.57 -1.91
CA GLN A 82 -9.23 -14.15 -2.26
C GLN A 82 -9.58 -15.25 -1.24
N SER A 83 -10.06 -14.86 -0.06
CA SER A 83 -10.79 -15.81 0.78
C SER A 83 -12.06 -16.19 0.02
N GLN A 84 -12.29 -17.49 -0.22
CA GLN A 84 -13.43 -18.03 -0.96
C GLN A 84 -14.82 -17.59 -0.42
N LYS A 85 -15.27 -16.34 -0.66
CA LYS A 85 -16.54 -15.82 -0.11
C LYS A 85 -17.27 -14.84 -1.03
N GLU A 86 -18.60 -15.01 -1.06
CA GLU A 86 -19.56 -14.07 -1.62
C GLU A 86 -19.53 -12.73 -0.86
N LEU A 87 -19.80 -11.65 -1.60
CA LEU A 87 -19.85 -10.30 -1.08
C LEU A 87 -21.01 -10.11 -0.08
N PRO A 88 -20.81 -9.44 1.07
CA PRO A 88 -21.91 -9.06 1.94
C PRO A 88 -22.76 -7.95 1.29
N ARG A 89 -24.10 -8.06 1.37
CA ARG A 89 -25.00 -6.94 1.05
C ARG A 89 -24.80 -5.83 2.09
N SER A 90 -24.32 -4.66 1.66
CA SER A 90 -24.07 -3.52 2.55
C SER A 90 -25.39 -2.80 2.91
N PRO A 91 -25.67 -2.54 4.21
CA PRO A 91 -26.92 -1.91 4.64
C PRO A 91 -26.88 -0.37 4.77
N LYS A 92 -25.79 0.33 4.41
CA LYS A 92 -25.63 1.80 4.59
C LYS A 92 -24.94 2.50 3.42
N ARG A 93 -25.28 3.77 3.20
CA ARG A 93 -24.78 4.64 2.10
C ARG A 93 -23.29 5.01 2.18
N GLU A 94 -22.67 4.94 3.36
CA GLU A 94 -21.27 5.37 3.59
C GLU A 94 -20.26 4.21 3.51
N PHE A 95 -20.69 3.03 3.06
CA PHE A 95 -19.81 1.87 3.01
C PHE A 95 -19.02 1.84 1.69
N ILE A 96 -17.72 2.11 1.76
CA ILE A 96 -16.81 1.94 0.62
C ILE A 96 -16.37 0.47 0.61
N HIS A 97 -16.77 -0.26 -0.42
CA HIS A 97 -16.35 -1.64 -0.65
C HIS A 97 -15.44 -1.71 -1.87
N VAL A 98 -14.18 -2.11 -1.66
CA VAL A 98 -13.19 -2.28 -2.71
C VAL A 98 -12.97 -3.77 -2.95
N GLN A 99 -13.27 -4.24 -4.17
CA GLN A 99 -12.94 -5.58 -4.61
C GLN A 99 -11.90 -5.50 -5.73
N CYS A 100 -10.73 -6.08 -5.50
CA CYS A 100 -9.75 -6.29 -6.56
C CYS A 100 -10.03 -7.64 -7.25
N ALA A 101 -10.32 -7.60 -8.55
CA ALA A 101 -10.39 -8.79 -9.38
C ALA A 101 -8.98 -9.25 -9.79
N LYS A 102 -8.82 -10.55 -10.11
CA LYS A 102 -7.60 -11.02 -10.79
C LYS A 102 -7.45 -10.24 -12.11
N ASN A 103 -6.24 -9.71 -12.35
CA ASN A 103 -5.81 -8.99 -13.57
C ASN A 103 -5.94 -7.45 -13.57
N PHE A 104 -5.58 -6.79 -12.47
CA PHE A 104 -5.05 -5.43 -12.52
C PHE A 104 -3.60 -5.43 -12.12
#